data_AF-A0A6G3MIX4-F1
#
_entry.id   AF-A0A6G3MIX4-F1
#
_cell.length_a   1.000
_cell.length_b   1.000
_cell.length_c   1.000
_cell.angle_alpha   90.00
_cell.angle_beta   90.00
_cell.angle_gamma   90.00
#
_symmetry.space_group_name_H-M   'P 1'
#
loop_
_entity.id
_entity.type
_entity.pdbx_description
1 polymer ?
#
loop_
_entity_poly.entity_id
_entity_poly.type
_entity_poly.pdbx_seq_one_letter_code
_entity_poly.pdbx_strand_id
1 'polypeptide(L)'
;NENIPPNGRCTFFLTLLGFAFLHFDYISSVEKLHEAVSNGKIRNKYTISSQSIKSKDVEVKFWKMKDCEYISEEKSLINPSYTVFVGALPRTTTASELASFMERVFTNVVYTAIDVDLLYGYPKGYLILFIAQELVESLLELKQLIKEH
;
A
#
# COMPACT_ATOMS: atom_id res chain seq x y z
N ASN A 1 13.12 9.55 27.92
CA ASN A 1 13.98 8.90 26.91
C ASN A 1 13.11 8.37 25.80
N GLU A 2 12.67 9.29 24.94
CA GLU A 2 11.77 9.02 23.82
C GLU A 2 12.63 8.58 22.64
N ASN A 3 12.62 7.29 22.31
CA ASN A 3 13.23 6.78 21.08
C ASN A 3 12.30 7.04 19.88
N ILE A 4 11.94 8.30 19.68
CA ILE A 4 11.33 8.79 18.44
C ILE A 4 12.50 9.10 17.50
N PRO A 5 12.47 8.68 16.22
CA PRO A 5 13.58 8.92 15.29
C PRO A 5 13.98 10.40 15.27
N PRO A 6 15.30 10.69 15.20
CA PRO A 6 15.83 11.99 15.54
C PRO A 6 15.50 13.03 14.46
N ASN A 7 14.85 14.12 14.89
CA ASN A 7 14.79 15.44 14.25
C ASN A 7 13.89 15.63 13.02
N GLY A 8 12.84 14.82 12.85
CA GLY A 8 11.80 15.08 11.85
C GLY A 8 10.45 15.31 12.51
N ARG A 9 9.71 16.34 12.07
CA ARG A 9 8.29 16.43 12.39
C ARG A 9 7.60 15.20 11.77
N CYS A 10 6.96 14.40 12.60
CA CYS A 10 6.27 13.18 12.21
C CYS A 10 4.80 13.27 12.62
N THR A 11 3.90 12.98 11.68
CA THR A 11 2.46 12.92 11.95
C THR A 11 2.04 11.47 12.10
N PHE A 12 1.31 11.19 13.18
CA PHE A 12 0.81 9.84 13.50
C PHE A 12 -0.69 9.77 13.24
N PHE A 13 -1.12 8.76 12.49
CA PHE A 13 -2.53 8.42 12.35
C PHE A 13 -2.76 7.04 12.97
N LEU A 14 -3.32 7.02 14.18
CA LEU A 14 -3.69 5.78 14.87
C LEU A 14 -5.00 5.25 14.31
N THR A 15 -5.06 3.94 14.05
CA THR A 15 -6.29 3.26 13.69
C THR A 15 -6.79 2.40 14.84
N LEU A 16 -8.11 2.18 14.90
CA LEU A 16 -8.73 1.29 15.87
C LEU A 16 -8.38 -0.19 15.64
N LEU A 17 -7.74 -0.51 14.51
CA LEU A 17 -7.38 -1.86 14.07
C LEU A 17 -5.96 -2.29 14.50
N GLY A 18 -5.29 -1.50 15.35
CA GLY A 18 -4.01 -1.88 15.94
C GLY A 18 -2.78 -1.58 15.09
N PHE A 19 -2.93 -0.82 14.01
CA PHE A 19 -1.82 -0.27 13.22
C PHE A 19 -1.86 1.26 13.17
N ALA A 20 -0.72 1.85 12.82
CA ALA A 20 -0.55 3.30 12.73
C ALA A 20 0.13 3.66 11.42
N PHE A 21 -0.21 4.82 10.87
CA PHE A 21 0.52 5.43 9.77
C PHE A 21 1.44 6.51 10.30
N LEU A 22 2.68 6.49 9.84
CA LEU A 22 3.68 7.50 10.12
C LEU A 22 3.96 8.26 8.83
N HIS A 23 3.83 9.57 8.90
CA HIS A 23 4.26 10.46 7.84
C HIS A 23 5.43 11.31 8.35
N PHE A 24 6.50 11.40 7.56
CA PHE A 24 7.70 12.18 7.87
C PHE A 24 7.84 13.31 6.87
N ASP A 25 8.07 14.52 7.37
CA ASP A 25 8.29 15.70 6.52
C ASP A 25 9.61 15.62 5.73
N TYR A 26 10.54 14.74 6.13
CA TYR A 26 11.87 14.59 5.52
C TYR A 26 12.21 13.13 5.19
N ILE A 27 12.66 12.88 3.96
CA ILE A 27 13.12 11.55 3.51
C ILE A 27 14.26 10.99 4.37
N SER A 28 15.15 11.86 4.86
CA SER A 28 16.25 11.46 5.73
C SER A 28 15.78 10.85 7.07
N SER A 29 14.58 11.20 7.52
CA SER A 29 13.98 10.58 8.71
C SER A 29 13.48 9.17 8.41
N VAL A 30 12.92 8.96 7.20
CA VAL A 30 12.51 7.63 6.71
C VAL A 30 13.74 6.74 6.53
N GLU A 31 14.83 7.25 5.95
CA GLU A 31 16.07 6.51 5.75
C GLU A 31 16.69 6.06 7.08
N LYS A 32 16.75 6.95 8.08
CA LYS A 32 17.22 6.60 9.43
C LYS A 32 16.34 5.54 10.09
N LEU A 33 15.01 5.64 9.95
CA LEU A 33 14.10 4.62 10.46
C LEU A 33 14.31 3.29 9.73
N HIS A 34 14.45 3.32 8.42
CA HIS A 34 14.71 2.14 7.60
C HIS A 34 16.02 1.46 7.98
N GLU A 35 17.09 2.22 8.20
CA GLU A 35 18.37 1.72 8.69
C GLU A 35 18.22 1.08 10.08
N ALA A 36 17.53 1.75 11.01
CA ALA A 36 17.31 1.23 12.35
C ALA A 36 16.47 -0.07 12.35
N VAL A 37 15.48 -0.19 11.48
CA VAL A 37 14.67 -1.41 11.29
C VAL A 37 15.50 -2.51 10.63
N SER A 38 16.31 -2.17 9.62
CA SER A 38 17.13 -3.14 8.88
C SER A 38 18.26 -3.71 9.72
N ASN A 39 18.86 -2.89 10.59
CA ASN A 39 19.92 -3.29 11.52
C ASN A 39 19.36 -3.92 12.81
N GLY A 40 18.03 -4.03 12.93
CA GLY A 40 17.37 -4.65 14.06
C GLY A 40 17.63 -6.15 14.17
N LYS A 41 17.40 -6.71 15.37
CA LYS A 41 17.55 -8.16 15.62
C LYS A 41 16.55 -9.01 14.84
N ILE A 42 15.38 -8.46 14.56
CA ILE A 42 14.28 -9.14 13.89
C ILE A 42 13.92 -8.35 12.64
N ARG A 43 13.91 -9.04 11.49
CA ARG A 43 13.59 -8.45 10.20
C ARG A 43 12.23 -7.74 10.24
N ASN A 44 12.18 -6.52 9.72
CA ASN A 44 11.00 -5.66 9.64
C ASN A 44 10.32 -5.34 10.98
N LYS A 45 10.98 -5.58 12.12
CA LYS A 45 10.45 -5.19 13.43
C LYS A 45 11.24 -4.05 14.05
N TYR A 46 10.52 -3.17 14.72
CA TYR A 46 11.07 -2.08 15.50
C TYR A 46 10.55 -2.16 16.94
N THR A 47 11.43 -2.09 17.92
CA THR A 47 11.01 -2.10 19.33
C THR A 47 10.67 -0.69 19.78
N ILE A 48 9.40 -0.43 20.08
CA ILE A 48 8.93 0.83 20.65
C ILE A 48 8.77 0.72 22.16
N SER A 49 8.93 1.84 22.85
CA SER A 49 8.66 1.95 24.28
C SER A 49 8.04 3.31 24.59
N SER A 50 7.02 3.33 25.42
CA SER A 50 6.34 4.50 25.94
C SER A 50 6.19 4.39 27.46
N GLN A 51 5.62 5.41 28.10
CA GLN A 51 5.33 5.36 29.54
C GLN A 51 4.42 4.18 29.92
N SER A 52 3.47 3.83 29.05
CA SER A 52 2.49 2.76 29.27
C SER A 52 2.87 1.42 28.65
N ILE A 53 3.73 1.40 27.63
CA ILE A 53 4.10 0.20 26.88
C ILE A 53 5.62 0.03 26.94
N LYS A 54 6.08 -1.05 27.57
CA LYS A 54 7.51 -1.37 27.63
C LYS A 54 7.87 -2.37 26.53
N SER A 55 8.90 -2.03 25.74
CA SER A 55 9.58 -2.93 24.81
C SER A 55 8.66 -3.75 23.92
N LYS A 56 7.72 -3.09 23.25
CA LYS A 56 6.81 -3.74 22.30
C LYS A 56 7.44 -3.76 20.92
N ASP A 57 7.59 -4.94 20.34
CA ASP A 57 7.96 -5.08 18.94
C ASP A 57 6.76 -4.78 18.05
N VAL A 58 6.95 -3.88 17.10
CA VAL A 58 5.97 -3.56 16.06
C VAL A 58 6.55 -3.91 14.70
N GLU A 59 5.69 -4.40 13.81
CA GLU A 59 6.05 -4.59 12.41
C GLU A 59 6.02 -3.23 11.70
N VAL A 60 7.09 -2.93 10.95
CA VAL A 60 7.20 -1.71 10.16
C VAL A 60 7.21 -2.10 8.69
N LYS A 61 6.23 -1.61 7.95
CA LYS A 61 6.17 -1.72 6.49
C LYS A 61 6.40 -0.36 5.87
N PHE A 62 7.39 -0.28 4.99
CA PHE A 62 7.69 0.93 4.24
C PHE A 62 6.91 0.92 2.92
N TRP A 63 6.24 2.03 2.64
CA TRP A 63 5.65 2.28 1.33
C TRP A 63 6.74 2.76 0.37
N LYS A 64 6.88 2.13 -0.79
CA LYS A 64 7.78 2.60 -1.84
C LYS A 64 6.95 3.17 -2.97
N MET A 65 7.43 4.25 -3.60
CA MET A 65 6.73 4.84 -4.75
C MET A 65 6.55 3.83 -5.89
N LYS A 66 7.48 2.91 -6.09
CA LYS A 66 7.32 1.83 -7.08
C LYS A 66 6.16 0.86 -6.78
N ASP A 67 5.65 0.85 -5.56
CA ASP A 67 4.54 -0.02 -5.16
C ASP A 67 3.18 0.59 -5.56
N CYS A 68 3.14 1.85 -6.04
CA CYS A 68 1.91 2.51 -6.48
C CYS A 68 1.47 2.15 -7.90
N GLU A 69 2.36 1.59 -8.72
CA GLU A 69 2.05 1.25 -10.11
C GLU A 69 2.62 -0.12 -10.49
N TYR A 70 1.90 -0.83 -11.34
CA TYR A 70 2.32 -2.06 -11.96
C TYR A 70 1.92 -2.04 -13.44
N ILE A 71 2.86 -2.39 -14.30
CA ILE A 71 2.68 -2.55 -15.74
C ILE A 71 3.13 -3.96 -16.09
N SER A 72 2.29 -4.72 -16.79
CA SER A 72 2.65 -6.06 -17.28
C SER A 72 3.77 -5.96 -18.33
N GLU A 73 4.64 -6.96 -18.39
CA GLU A 73 5.71 -7.02 -19.39
C GLU A 73 5.17 -7.17 -20.83
N GLU A 74 3.96 -7.71 -20.95
CA GLU A 74 3.22 -7.72 -22.21
C GLU A 74 2.78 -6.29 -22.54
N LYS A 75 3.45 -5.68 -23.53
CA LYS A 75 3.15 -4.34 -24.07
C LYS A 75 1.84 -4.32 -24.87
N SER A 76 0.77 -4.76 -24.23
CA SER A 76 -0.60 -4.68 -24.70
C SER A 76 -1.02 -3.22 -24.81
N LEU A 77 -1.77 -2.87 -25.84
CA LEU A 77 -2.33 -1.53 -25.98
C LEU A 77 -3.32 -1.27 -24.83
N ILE A 78 -2.97 -0.33 -23.97
CA ILE A 78 -3.82 0.12 -22.88
C ILE A 78 -5.00 0.88 -23.50
N ASN A 79 -6.22 0.34 -23.37
CA ASN A 79 -7.44 1.05 -23.75
C ASN A 79 -8.10 1.66 -22.50
N PRO A 80 -8.14 3.01 -22.38
CA PRO A 80 -8.76 3.68 -21.24
C PRO A 80 -10.23 3.31 -21.02
N SER A 81 -10.93 2.85 -22.06
CA SER A 81 -12.35 2.45 -21.99
C SER A 81 -12.58 1.19 -21.15
N TYR A 82 -11.53 0.43 -20.86
CA TYR A 82 -11.56 -0.78 -20.02
C TYR A 82 -10.99 -0.53 -18.62
N THR A 83 -11.07 0.70 -18.18
CA THR A 83 -10.68 1.11 -16.83
C THR A 83 -11.75 0.70 -15.83
N VAL A 84 -11.35 -0.04 -14.80
CA VAL A 84 -12.18 -0.30 -13.63
C VAL A 84 -11.57 0.36 -12.42
N PHE A 85 -12.42 0.96 -11.59
CA PHE A 85 -12.04 1.55 -10.31
C PHE A 85 -12.48 0.66 -9.17
N VAL A 86 -11.53 0.32 -8.30
CA VAL A 86 -11.76 -0.51 -7.12
C VAL A 86 -11.54 0.31 -5.86
N GLY A 87 -12.53 0.30 -4.97
CA GLY A 87 -12.47 0.95 -3.66
C GLY A 87 -12.30 -0.06 -2.52
N ALA A 88 -12.20 0.45 -1.29
CA ALA A 88 -12.18 -0.32 -0.04
C ALA A 88 -11.03 -1.33 0.11
N LEU A 89 -9.93 -1.13 -0.61
CA LEU A 89 -8.73 -1.96 -0.45
C LEU A 89 -7.92 -1.53 0.78
N PRO A 90 -7.26 -2.46 1.47
CA PRO A 90 -6.32 -2.11 2.54
C PRO A 90 -5.27 -1.11 2.04
N ARG A 91 -4.96 -0.09 2.83
CA ARG A 91 -3.91 0.91 2.48
C ARG A 91 -2.50 0.30 2.34
N THR A 92 -2.33 -0.94 2.76
CA THR A 92 -1.09 -1.71 2.64
C THR A 92 -0.98 -2.48 1.32
N THR A 93 -2.05 -2.57 0.53
CA THR A 93 -2.06 -3.27 -0.74
C THR A 93 -1.20 -2.52 -1.76
N THR A 94 -0.31 -3.23 -2.43
CA THR A 94 0.52 -2.71 -3.53
C THR A 94 -0.17 -2.92 -4.88
N ALA A 95 0.25 -2.18 -5.91
CA ALA A 95 -0.27 -2.33 -7.26
C ALA A 95 -0.03 -3.75 -7.81
N SER A 96 1.17 -4.30 -7.58
CA SER A 96 1.48 -5.67 -7.99
C SER A 96 0.60 -6.71 -7.30
N GLU A 97 0.33 -6.56 -6.00
CA GLU A 97 -0.58 -7.47 -5.28
C GLU A 97 -2.01 -7.36 -5.83
N LEU A 98 -2.46 -6.15 -6.17
CA LEU A 98 -3.76 -5.99 -6.81
C LEU A 98 -3.79 -6.67 -8.18
N ALA A 99 -2.77 -6.47 -9.01
CA ALA A 99 -2.68 -7.11 -10.32
C ALA A 99 -2.82 -8.62 -10.20
N SER A 100 -2.06 -9.25 -9.30
CA SER A 100 -2.15 -10.69 -9.05
C SER A 100 -3.49 -11.15 -8.46
N PHE A 101 -4.20 -10.29 -7.72
CA PHE A 101 -5.56 -10.61 -7.26
C PHE A 101 -6.56 -10.51 -8.40
N MET A 102 -6.46 -9.46 -9.21
CA MET A 102 -7.34 -9.21 -10.35
C MET A 102 -7.13 -10.24 -11.45
N GLU A 103 -5.90 -10.70 -11.70
CA GLU A 103 -5.58 -11.75 -12.67
C GLU A 103 -6.32 -13.07 -12.42
N ARG A 104 -6.78 -13.32 -11.19
CA ARG A 104 -7.56 -14.52 -10.85
C ARG A 104 -9.01 -14.43 -11.30
N VAL A 105 -9.53 -13.22 -11.49
CA VAL A 105 -10.92 -12.95 -11.85
C VAL A 105 -11.02 -12.43 -13.29
N PHE A 106 -10.07 -11.60 -13.68
CA PHE A 106 -9.95 -10.98 -14.99
C PHE A 106 -8.69 -11.51 -15.66
N THR A 107 -8.82 -12.14 -16.82
CA THR A 107 -7.65 -12.51 -17.62
C THR A 107 -7.00 -11.26 -18.20
N ASN A 108 -5.66 -11.25 -18.26
CA ASN A 108 -4.86 -10.21 -18.93
C ASN A 108 -5.00 -8.80 -18.32
N VAL A 109 -4.62 -8.67 -17.04
CA VAL A 109 -4.47 -7.36 -16.38
C VAL A 109 -3.17 -6.71 -16.85
N VAL A 110 -3.28 -5.61 -17.58
CA VAL A 110 -2.11 -4.99 -18.22
C VAL A 110 -1.52 -3.85 -17.40
N TYR A 111 -2.34 -3.23 -16.54
CA TYR A 111 -1.96 -2.09 -15.73
C TYR A 111 -2.74 -2.09 -14.44
N THR A 112 -2.08 -1.76 -13.33
CA THR A 112 -2.75 -1.33 -12.10
C THR A 112 -2.07 -0.11 -11.48
N ALA A 113 -2.85 0.79 -10.90
CA ALA A 113 -2.31 1.99 -10.25
C ALA A 113 -3.14 2.44 -9.05
N ILE A 114 -2.45 2.72 -7.95
CA ILE A 114 -3.01 3.12 -6.66
C ILE A 114 -3.07 4.63 -6.57
N ASP A 115 -4.26 5.17 -6.25
CA ASP A 115 -4.40 6.58 -5.93
C ASP A 115 -3.62 6.93 -4.66
N VAL A 116 -2.59 7.74 -4.84
CA VAL A 116 -1.71 8.24 -3.79
C VAL A 116 -1.97 9.72 -3.54
N ASP A 117 -1.75 10.15 -2.31
CA ASP A 117 -1.79 11.56 -1.99
C ASP A 117 -0.70 12.33 -2.74
N LEU A 118 -1.07 13.41 -3.43
CA LEU A 118 -0.13 14.20 -4.22
C LEU A 118 0.94 14.91 -3.38
N LEU A 119 0.66 15.20 -2.12
CA LEU A 119 1.61 15.88 -1.23
C LEU A 119 2.58 14.87 -0.59
N TYR A 120 2.11 13.67 -0.27
CA TYR A 120 2.87 12.70 0.52
C TYR A 120 3.26 11.40 -0.22
N GLY A 121 2.75 11.18 -1.43
CA GLY A 121 2.96 9.95 -2.19
C GLY A 121 2.38 8.69 -1.53
N TYR A 122 1.48 8.84 -0.55
CA TYR A 122 0.97 7.76 0.28
C TYR A 122 -0.44 7.32 -0.15
N PRO A 123 -0.78 6.01 -0.17
CA PRO A 123 -2.08 5.52 -0.61
C PRO A 123 -3.25 6.16 0.13
N LYS A 124 -4.19 6.74 -0.63
CA LYS A 124 -5.41 7.36 -0.10
C LYS A 124 -6.51 6.36 0.24
N GLY A 125 -6.40 5.14 -0.28
CA GLY A 125 -7.24 3.99 0.10
C GLY A 125 -8.58 3.87 -0.64
N TYR A 126 -8.82 4.62 -1.72
CA TYR A 126 -10.16 4.65 -2.34
C TYR A 126 -10.25 4.58 -3.86
N LEU A 127 -9.15 4.42 -4.59
CA LEU A 127 -9.24 4.20 -6.02
C LEU A 127 -8.01 3.46 -6.51
N ILE A 128 -8.20 2.26 -7.02
CA ILE A 128 -7.17 1.56 -7.75
C ILE A 128 -7.70 1.28 -9.15
N LEU A 129 -6.98 1.81 -10.14
CA LEU A 129 -7.23 1.66 -11.57
C LEU A 129 -6.69 0.29 -11.99
N PHE A 130 -7.46 -0.52 -12.72
CA PHE A 130 -6.88 -1.56 -13.56
C PHE A 130 -7.49 -1.57 -14.95
N ILE A 131 -6.72 -2.03 -15.93
CA ILE A 131 -7.13 -2.14 -17.32
C ILE A 131 -6.96 -3.61 -17.74
N ALA A 132 -8.02 -4.20 -18.29
CA ALA A 132 -8.01 -5.55 -18.85
C ALA A 132 -8.59 -5.53 -20.28
N GLN A 133 -8.10 -6.42 -21.14
CA GLN A 133 -8.40 -6.36 -22.58
C GLN A 133 -9.82 -6.84 -22.93
N GLU A 134 -10.47 -7.60 -22.06
CA GLU A 134 -11.84 -8.10 -22.22
C GLU A 134 -12.60 -7.99 -20.89
N LEU A 135 -13.55 -7.04 -20.80
CA LEU A 135 -14.09 -6.62 -19.49
C LEU A 135 -15.62 -6.71 -19.36
N VAL A 136 -16.33 -7.24 -20.35
CA VAL A 136 -17.81 -7.19 -20.35
C VAL A 136 -18.43 -8.30 -19.49
N GLU A 137 -17.94 -9.54 -19.56
CA GLU A 137 -18.51 -10.68 -18.82
C GLU A 137 -18.02 -10.73 -17.35
N SER A 138 -16.72 -10.56 -17.12
CA SER A 138 -16.08 -10.72 -15.81
C SER A 138 -16.46 -9.65 -14.77
N LEU A 139 -16.92 -8.46 -15.19
CA LEU A 139 -17.42 -7.43 -14.25
C LEU A 139 -18.72 -7.85 -13.57
N LEU A 140 -19.55 -8.65 -14.25
CA LEU A 140 -20.76 -9.23 -13.68
C LEU A 140 -20.41 -10.30 -12.64
N GLU A 141 -19.41 -11.13 -12.94
CA GLU A 141 -18.87 -12.13 -12.01
C GLU A 141 -18.25 -11.48 -10.77
N LEU A 142 -17.49 -10.39 -10.92
CA LEU A 142 -16.91 -9.66 -9.79
C LEU A 142 -17.97 -9.06 -8.86
N LYS A 143 -19.04 -8.47 -9.43
CA LYS A 143 -20.18 -7.98 -8.63
C LYS A 143 -20.86 -9.11 -7.85
N GLN A 144 -20.94 -10.31 -8.44
CA GLN A 144 -21.52 -11.48 -7.79
C GLN A 144 -20.62 -11.98 -6.64
N LEU A 145 -19.31 -12.08 -6.88
CA LEU A 145 -18.34 -12.62 -5.94
C LEU A 145 -18.11 -11.70 -4.73
N ILE A 146 -18.12 -10.38 -4.93
CA ILE A 146 -18.08 -9.39 -3.83
C ILE A 146 -19.36 -9.43 -2.99
N LYS A 147 -20.49 -9.87 -3.55
CA LYS A 147 -21.77 -9.96 -2.83
C LYS A 147 -21.87 -11.19 -1.94
N GLU A 148 -20.99 -12.18 -2.16
CA GLU A 148 -20.96 -13.44 -1.42
C GLU A 148 -19.96 -13.43 -0.25
N HIS A 149 -19.21 -12.34 -0.04
CA HIS A 149 -18.25 -12.15 1.06
C HIS A 149 -18.50 -10.84 1.79
#